data_AF-A0AAD7H109-F1
#
_entry.id   AF-A0AAD7H109-F1
#
_cell.length_a   1.000
_cell.length_b   1.000
_cell.length_c   1.000
_cell.angle_alpha   90.00
_cell.angle_beta   90.00
_cell.angle_gamma   90.00
#
_symmetry.space_group_name_H-M   'P 1'
#
loop_
_entity.id
_entity.type
_entity.pdbx_description
1 polymer ?
#
loop_
_entity_poly.entity_id
_entity_poly.type
_entity_poly.pdbx_seq_one_letter_code
_entity_poly.pdbx_strand_id
1 'polypeptide(L)'
;MASSSSDDLRNIVAEINAQILHYQSLIDNLLAKREGAQLQLDSIVYPVLTLPSEITCEIFHQCLPTWVHRNSSEPWEAPVLLSHVCRAWREIALSTPALW
;
A
#
# COMPACT_ATOMS: atom_id res chain seq x y z
N MET A 1 -5.91 -39.43 -47.03
CA MET A 1 -5.02 -39.36 -45.85
C MET A 1 -4.80 -37.94 -45.32
N ALA A 2 -5.00 -36.87 -46.10
CA ALA A 2 -4.82 -35.47 -45.63
C ALA A 2 -5.93 -34.94 -44.68
N SER A 3 -7.13 -35.53 -44.70
CA SER A 3 -8.27 -35.02 -43.93
C SER A 3 -8.14 -35.22 -42.41
N SER A 4 -7.51 -36.31 -41.96
CA SER A 4 -7.32 -36.61 -40.52
C SER A 4 -6.49 -35.55 -39.82
N SER A 5 -5.40 -35.09 -40.45
CA SER A 5 -4.52 -34.07 -39.88
C SER A 5 -5.17 -32.70 -39.79
N SER A 6 -6.09 -32.37 -40.71
CA SER A 6 -6.83 -31.10 -40.64
C SER A 6 -7.89 -31.10 -39.54
N ASP A 7 -8.52 -32.24 -39.27
CA ASP A 7 -9.53 -32.35 -38.22
C ASP A 7 -8.89 -32.42 -36.83
N ASP A 8 -7.73 -33.06 -36.70
CA ASP A 8 -6.93 -33.04 -35.46
C ASP A 8 -6.50 -31.62 -35.07
N LEU A 9 -6.05 -30.82 -36.05
CA LEU A 9 -5.70 -29.41 -35.81
C LEU A 9 -6.91 -28.56 -35.39
N ARG A 10 -8.09 -28.81 -35.97
CA ARG A 10 -9.33 -28.12 -35.57
C ARG A 10 -9.72 -28.44 -34.13
N ASN A 11 -9.56 -29.69 -33.71
CA ASN A 11 -9.84 -30.12 -32.34
C ASN A 11 -8.87 -29.46 -31.34
N ILE A 12 -7.58 -29.38 -31.68
CA ILE A 12 -6.58 -28.69 -30.84
C ILE A 12 -6.92 -27.21 -30.69
N VAL A 13 -7.27 -26.53 -31.79
CA VAL A 13 -7.66 -25.12 -31.75
C VAL A 13 -8.93 -24.91 -30.92
N ALA A 14 -9.92 -25.80 -31.04
CA ALA A 14 -11.14 -25.75 -30.24
C ALA A 14 -10.86 -25.90 -28.73
N GLU A 15 -9.99 -26.85 -28.37
CA GLU A 15 -9.56 -27.06 -26.99
C GLU A 15 -8.81 -25.84 -26.42
N ILE A 16 -7.87 -25.28 -27.18
CA ILE A 16 -7.14 -24.06 -26.76
C ILE A 16 -8.11 -22.90 -26.58
N ASN A 17 -9.08 -22.72 -27.48
CA ASN A 17 -10.10 -21.67 -27.34
C ASN A 17 -10.96 -21.87 -26.08
N ALA A 18 -11.33 -23.11 -25.76
CA ALA A 18 -12.06 -23.41 -24.52
C ALA A 18 -11.22 -23.06 -23.28
N GLN A 19 -9.93 -23.38 -23.29
CA GLN A 19 -9.01 -23.01 -22.22
C GLN A 19 -8.83 -21.49 -22.09
N ILE A 20 -8.70 -20.77 -23.22
CA ILE A 20 -8.63 -19.30 -23.23
C ILE A 20 -9.87 -18.71 -22.56
N LEU A 21 -11.07 -19.15 -22.95
CA LEU A 21 -12.32 -18.68 -22.36
C LEU A 21 -12.38 -18.98 -20.85
N HIS A 22 -11.93 -20.16 -20.44
CA HIS A 22 -11.86 -20.52 -19.02
C HIS A 22 -10.95 -19.56 -18.24
N TYR A 23 -9.71 -19.36 -18.70
CA TYR A 23 -8.76 -18.49 -18.02
C TYR A 23 -9.17 -17.01 -18.05
N GLN A 24 -9.82 -16.54 -19.13
CA GLN A 24 -10.39 -15.20 -19.18
C GLN A 24 -11.45 -15.01 -18.08
N SER A 25 -12.37 -15.96 -17.91
CA SER A 25 -13.37 -15.88 -16.84
C SER A 25 -12.75 -15.84 -15.44
N LEU A 26 -11.63 -16.54 -15.25
CA LEU A 26 -10.90 -16.54 -13.98
C LEU A 26 -10.23 -15.19 -13.73
N ILE A 27 -9.60 -14.60 -14.75
CA ILE A 27 -9.02 -13.26 -14.68
C ILE A 27 -10.10 -12.24 -14.35
N ASP A 28 -11.25 -12.29 -15.03
CA ASP A 28 -12.36 -11.35 -14.78
C ASP A 28 -12.87 -11.45 -13.34
N ASN A 29 -12.99 -12.67 -12.80
CA ASN A 29 -13.37 -12.87 -11.40
C ASN A 29 -12.35 -12.30 -10.41
N LEU A 30 -11.05 -12.51 -10.67
CA LEU A 30 -9.98 -12.00 -9.82
C LEU A 30 -9.89 -10.47 -9.89
N LEU A 31 -10.07 -9.89 -11.07
CA LEU A 31 -10.12 -8.43 -11.25
C LEU A 31 -11.28 -7.81 -10.50
N ALA A 32 -12.49 -8.39 -10.59
CA ALA A 32 -13.66 -7.92 -9.83
C ALA A 32 -13.43 -8.01 -8.31
N LYS A 33 -12.83 -9.10 -7.83
CA LYS A 33 -12.47 -9.25 -6.41
C LYS A 33 -11.43 -8.20 -5.97
N ARG A 34 -10.41 -7.96 -6.79
CA ARG A 34 -9.39 -6.93 -6.52
C ARG A 34 -10.02 -5.55 -6.45
N GLU A 35 -10.89 -5.21 -7.40
CA GLU A 35 -11.59 -3.92 -7.43
C GLU A 35 -12.44 -3.73 -6.16
N GLY A 36 -13.21 -4.73 -5.76
CA GLY A 36 -14.00 -4.68 -4.52
C GLY A 36 -13.13 -4.46 -3.27
N ALA A 37 -11.99 -5.14 -3.17
CA ALA A 37 -11.05 -4.94 -2.07
C ALA A 37 -10.37 -3.56 -2.11
N GLN A 38 -10.03 -3.06 -3.31
CA GLN A 38 -9.42 -1.75 -3.47
C GLN A 38 -10.37 -0.63 -3.04
N LEU A 39 -11.65 -0.71 -3.43
CA LEU A 39 -12.67 0.26 -3.00
C LEU A 39 -12.83 0.27 -1.47
N GLN A 40 -12.73 -0.89 -0.81
CA GLN A 40 -12.74 -0.94 0.65
C GLN A 40 -11.52 -0.25 1.25
N LEU A 41 -10.32 -0.48 0.71
CA LEU A 41 -9.11 0.21 1.18
C LEU A 41 -9.19 1.72 0.98
N ASP A 42 -9.66 2.17 -0.18
CA ASP A 42 -9.76 3.61 -0.50
C ASP A 42 -10.80 4.33 0.39
N SER A 43 -11.79 3.60 0.91
CA SER A 43 -12.75 4.14 1.87
C SER A 43 -12.19 4.31 3.30
N ILE A 44 -11.07 3.65 3.61
CA ILE A 44 -10.42 3.78 4.91
C ILE A 44 -9.64 5.09 4.94
N VAL A 45 -10.16 6.05 5.68
CA VAL A 45 -9.43 7.26 6.01
C VAL A 45 -8.40 6.92 7.08
N TYR A 46 -7.16 7.35 6.87
CA TYR A 46 -6.10 7.29 7.87
C TYR A 46 -5.87 8.72 8.39
N PRO A 47 -6.56 9.15 9.46
CA PRO A 47 -6.59 10.56 9.85
C PRO A 47 -5.19 11.15 9.98
N VAL A 48 -4.27 10.38 10.58
CA VAL A 48 -2.89 10.80 10.84
C VAL A 48 -1.99 10.90 9.60
N LEU A 49 -2.46 10.42 8.45
CA LEU A 49 -1.83 10.63 7.14
C LEU A 49 -2.48 11.77 6.34
N THR A 50 -3.60 12.31 6.84
CA THR A 50 -4.37 13.40 6.20
C THR A 50 -4.29 14.73 6.95
N LEU A 51 -3.66 14.74 8.14
CA LEU A 51 -3.47 15.98 8.91
C LEU A 51 -2.53 16.95 8.18
N PRO A 52 -2.80 18.26 8.25
CA PRO A 52 -1.81 19.26 7.88
C PRO A 52 -0.49 19.06 8.65
N SER A 53 0.62 19.49 8.05
CA SER A 53 1.94 19.43 8.67
C SER A 53 1.96 20.14 10.03
N GLU A 54 1.28 21.27 10.15
CA GLU A 54 1.22 22.11 11.35
C GLU A 54 0.58 21.37 12.52
N ILE A 55 -0.52 20.67 12.28
CA ILE A 55 -1.22 19.88 13.29
C ILE A 55 -0.37 18.66 13.69
N THR A 56 0.28 18.03 12.71
CA THR A 56 1.18 16.90 12.94
C THR A 56 2.38 17.32 13.79
N CYS A 57 2.98 18.48 13.49
CA CYS A 57 4.05 19.06 14.31
C CYS A 57 3.59 19.35 15.73
N GLU A 58 2.41 19.94 15.94
CA GLU A 58 1.89 20.19 17.28
C GLU A 58 1.74 18.88 18.07
N ILE A 59 1.17 17.84 17.46
CA ILE A 59 1.09 16.50 18.07
C ILE A 59 2.48 16.01 18.47
N PHE A 60 3.48 16.15 17.59
CA PHE A 60 4.85 15.73 17.86
C PHE A 60 5.46 16.45 19.07
N HIS A 61 5.22 17.76 19.22
CA HIS A 61 5.68 18.53 20.39
C HIS A 61 5.06 18.00 21.70
N GLN A 62 3.77 17.63 21.67
CA GLN A 62 3.09 17.06 22.84
C GLN A 62 3.56 15.63 23.17
N CYS A 63 4.24 14.96 22.24
CA CYS A 63 4.85 13.64 22.44
C CYS A 63 6.28 13.70 22.98
N LEU A 64 6.88 14.89 23.10
CA LEU A 64 8.24 15.02 23.62
C LEU A 64 8.31 14.59 25.09
N PRO A 65 9.38 13.89 25.51
CA PRO A 65 9.55 13.47 26.88
C PRO A 65 9.55 14.67 27.83
N THR A 66 8.73 14.61 28.89
CA THR A 66 8.61 15.66 29.91
C THR A 66 9.82 15.74 30.84
N TRP A 67 10.63 14.68 30.88
CA TRP A 67 11.82 14.57 31.72
C TRP A 67 13.02 15.08 30.95
N VAL A 68 13.82 15.93 31.59
CA VAL A 68 14.93 16.70 31.01
C VAL A 68 16.11 15.81 30.59
N HIS A 69 15.93 14.90 29.65
CA HIS A 69 17.03 14.36 28.87
C HIS A 69 17.18 15.28 27.66
N ARG A 70 17.90 16.38 27.90
CA ARG A 70 18.10 17.51 27.00
C ARG A 70 18.50 17.11 25.57
N ASN A 71 19.00 15.88 25.35
CA ASN A 71 19.46 15.37 24.07
C ASN A 71 19.14 13.87 23.91
N SER A 72 17.90 13.42 24.14
CA SER A 72 17.55 12.02 23.87
C SER A 72 17.69 11.71 22.38
N SER A 73 18.81 11.12 22.00
CA SER A 73 19.05 10.55 20.66
C SER A 73 18.62 9.08 20.60
N GLU A 74 17.88 8.63 21.61
CA GLU A 74 17.51 7.24 21.71
C GLU A 74 16.47 6.88 20.64
N PRO A 75 16.66 5.80 19.87
CA PRO A 75 15.75 5.42 18.80
C PRO A 75 14.30 5.18 19.23
N TRP A 76 14.07 4.94 20.53
CA TRP A 76 12.76 4.64 21.11
C TRP A 76 12.10 5.85 21.79
N GLU A 77 12.68 7.05 21.71
CA GLU A 77 12.10 8.27 22.29
C GLU A 77 11.84 9.33 21.22
N ALA A 78 10.84 10.18 21.44
CA ALA A 78 10.62 11.35 20.60
C ALA A 78 11.77 12.37 20.81
N PRO A 79 12.23 13.05 19.74
CA PRO A 79 11.65 13.08 18.40
C PRO A 79 12.08 11.95 17.45
N VAL A 80 13.13 11.19 17.78
CA VAL A 80 13.72 10.17 16.90
C VAL A 80 12.70 9.09 16.52
N LEU A 81 11.96 8.58 17.50
CA LEU A 81 10.90 7.57 17.31
C LEU A 81 9.87 8.00 16.25
N LEU A 82 9.47 9.27 16.26
CA LEU A 82 8.46 9.81 15.34
C LEU A 82 8.96 9.76 13.89
N SER A 83 10.27 9.89 13.67
CA SER A 83 10.90 9.79 12.34
C SER A 83 10.95 8.35 11.79
N HIS A 84 10.65 7.35 12.61
CA HIS A 84 10.67 5.93 12.22
C HIS A 84 9.30 5.37 11.80
N VAL A 85 8.21 6.11 12.02
CA VAL A 85 6.83 5.63 11.75
C VAL A 85 6.56 5.45 10.26
N CYS A 86 6.72 6.51 9.46
CA CYS A 86 6.54 6.46 8.01
C CYS A 86 7.34 7.58 7.33
N ARG A 87 7.38 7.58 5.99
CA ARG A 87 8.11 8.60 5.21
C ARG A 87 7.60 10.02 5.48
N ALA A 88 6.29 10.22 5.49
CA ALA A 88 5.69 11.55 5.70
C ALA A 88 6.04 12.12 7.08
N TRP A 89 5.92 11.30 8.14
CA TRP A 89 6.30 11.71 9.49
C TRP A 89 7.78 12.03 9.62
N ARG A 90 8.64 11.27 8.95
CA ARG A 90 10.08 11.55 8.89
C ARG A 90 10.37 12.92 8.27
N GLU A 91 9.75 13.21 7.13
CA GLU A 91 9.92 14.50 6.44
C GLU A 91 9.45 15.66 7.34
N ILE A 92 8.31 15.51 8.03
CA ILE A 92 7.80 16.50 8.98
C ILE A 92 8.74 16.66 10.19
N ALA A 93 9.17 15.56 10.82
CA ALA A 93 10.02 15.60 12.02
C ALA A 93 11.41 16.21 11.73
N LEU A 94 12.03 15.87 10.59
CA LEU A 94 13.33 16.41 10.19
C LEU A 94 13.24 17.86 9.70
N SER A 95 12.11 18.28 9.15
CA SER A 95 11.87 19.67 8.72
C SER A 95 11.40 20.61 9.84
N THR A 96 11.24 20.09 11.07
CA THR A 96 10.79 20.86 12.23
C THR A 96 11.90 20.97 13.28
N PRO A 97 12.78 21.99 13.21
CA PRO A 97 13.90 22.14 14.13
C PRO A 97 13.53 22.23 15.61
N ALA A 98 12.32 22.70 15.93
CA ALA A 98 11.86 22.85 17.31
C ALA A 98 11.64 21.52 18.07
N LEU A 99 11.65 20.38 17.36
CA LEU A 99 11.52 19.05 17.96
C LEU A 99 12.85 18.48 18.51
N TRP A 100 13.99 19.03 18.08
CA TRP A 100 15.35 18.54 18.36
C TRP A 100 16.08 19.47 19.33
#